data_AF-A0A1H0HBI9-F1
#
_entry.id   AF-A0A1H0HBI9-F1
#
_cell.length_a   1.000
_cell.length_b   1.000
_cell.length_c   1.000
_cell.angle_alpha   90.00
_cell.angle_beta   90.00
_cell.angle_gamma   90.00
#
_symmetry.space_group_name_H-M   'P 1'
#
loop_
_entity.id
_entity.type
_entity.pdbx_description
1 polymer ?
#
loop_
_entity_poly.entity_id
_entity_poly.type
_entity_poly.pdbx_seq_one_letter_code
_entity_poly.pdbx_strand_id
1 'polypeptide(L)'
;MEVIGLGEFARAWAVHTRRMGWLLGAGASAAAGVPTAARIVDDLLLRLYAADFQQVRQNLDPGDPAVMARVRAHYDGANGIPPLGSPDDYSAAFQAAMPDAEVRRQYLRQLFAGRMPCFGQRLLGAAVAAGAADLLITTNFDDLIERAVTEAHTARRSGPARLLSVAALESPRRASTAVADDEWPLLIKLHGDFRETALKNLDNELRDQDTTLRRVIVDSSRRFGLAVAGYSGRDQSVMSMLADSLQPDAWPAGLWWLTRDPRSLPPSVIELLERARAAGVAARVVESATFDEAMGALADQVRLDDGVRAYVDGLRPRARVVDAPLPHADGSFPVLRLNAVPILSAPSQLLRAAAPAGATAADVRDRLRAAGWRGAAVLGPDEVLAFGIPGDLQAALGSGQPPDVVEVDLLAADVASHQVALVGEAIARGLARRLPVKARIRDTGNRLIVVPARPDEPAKLGGIRESLQRAYGEPICGELSSQYGKSDGGARRRFAEGVELRIERWLDQSWLIFTPFTWVEPTAEMAQAARERSAQRPLDPAAPWIAERWTQRRRNETWAAILASWAELMAPRSGGCRVHALPRAVGDRPGAVGGCFELGGITAYSRRGR
;
A
#
# COMPACT_ATOMS: atom_id res chain seq x y z
N MET A 1 18.30 -6.29 -20.89
CA MET A 1 18.49 -6.11 -19.44
C MET A 1 17.43 -6.93 -18.70
N GLU A 2 17.83 -7.87 -17.86
CA GLU A 2 16.91 -8.72 -17.08
C GLU A 2 16.49 -7.96 -15.81
N VAL A 3 15.19 -7.73 -15.65
CA VAL A 3 14.57 -7.09 -14.49
C VAL A 3 13.77 -8.14 -13.74
N ILE A 4 13.99 -8.25 -12.44
CA ILE A 4 13.29 -9.20 -11.58
C ILE A 4 12.63 -8.50 -10.39
N GLY A 5 11.61 -9.15 -9.83
CA GLY A 5 10.94 -8.66 -8.64
C GLY A 5 11.71 -8.94 -7.35
N LEU A 6 11.45 -8.14 -6.32
CA LEU A 6 12.11 -8.25 -5.02
C LEU A 6 11.96 -9.65 -4.37
N GLY A 7 10.82 -10.31 -4.53
CA GLY A 7 10.61 -11.66 -4.00
C GLY A 7 11.50 -12.73 -4.65
N GLU A 8 11.86 -12.57 -5.92
CA GLU A 8 12.81 -13.46 -6.59
C GLU A 8 14.24 -13.24 -6.10
N PHE A 9 14.65 -11.97 -5.96
CA PHE A 9 15.92 -11.61 -5.35
C PHE A 9 16.03 -12.15 -3.92
N ALA A 10 14.98 -12.02 -3.10
CA ALA A 10 14.98 -12.49 -1.72
C ALA A 10 15.20 -14.01 -1.63
N ARG A 11 14.61 -14.80 -2.54
CA ARG A 11 14.85 -16.25 -2.62
C ARG A 11 16.28 -16.57 -3.07
N ALA A 12 16.80 -15.87 -4.07
CA ALA A 12 18.20 -16.05 -4.51
C ALA A 12 19.18 -15.70 -3.38
N TRP A 13 18.93 -14.60 -2.67
CA TRP A 13 19.70 -14.20 -1.50
C TRP A 13 19.60 -15.25 -0.38
N ALA A 14 18.44 -15.84 -0.11
CA ALA A 14 18.28 -16.87 0.91
C ALA A 14 19.16 -18.11 0.67
N VAL A 15 19.51 -18.40 -0.59
CA VAL A 15 20.41 -19.52 -0.94
C VAL A 15 21.88 -19.16 -0.72
N HIS A 16 22.30 -17.96 -1.13
CA HIS A 16 23.71 -17.53 -1.01
C HIS A 16 24.05 -16.97 0.37
N THR A 17 23.10 -16.27 0.98
CA THR A 17 23.11 -15.62 2.31
C THR A 17 24.44 -14.90 2.56
N ARG A 18 25.34 -15.51 3.35
CA ARG A 18 26.64 -14.95 3.71
C ARG A 18 27.57 -14.68 2.52
N ARG A 19 27.37 -15.40 1.41
CA ARG A 19 28.11 -15.21 0.14
C ARG A 19 27.56 -14.07 -0.71
N MET A 20 26.61 -13.27 -0.21
CA MET A 20 26.21 -12.02 -0.85
C MET A 20 26.86 -10.84 -0.14
N GLY A 21 27.72 -10.12 -0.86
CA GLY A 21 28.22 -8.82 -0.42
C GLY A 21 27.22 -7.70 -0.69
N TRP A 22 27.32 -6.60 0.05
CA TRP A 22 26.46 -5.43 -0.11
C TRP A 22 27.27 -4.18 -0.42
N LEU A 23 26.96 -3.48 -1.51
CA LEU A 23 27.45 -2.12 -1.77
C LEU A 23 26.33 -1.12 -1.47
N LEU A 24 26.54 -0.28 -0.46
CA LEU A 24 25.56 0.67 0.03
C LEU A 24 25.98 2.10 -0.27
N GLY A 25 25.16 2.80 -1.05
CA GLY A 25 25.31 4.23 -1.29
C GLY A 25 24.44 5.11 -0.40
N ALA A 26 24.45 6.42 -0.65
CA ALA A 26 23.78 7.41 0.20
C ALA A 26 22.26 7.21 0.29
N GLY A 27 21.64 6.57 -0.72
CA GLY A 27 20.24 6.20 -0.70
C GLY A 27 19.88 5.16 0.36
N ALA A 28 20.83 4.34 0.82
CA ALA A 28 20.60 3.38 1.91
C ALA A 28 20.45 4.08 3.27
N SER A 29 21.11 5.23 3.47
CA SER A 29 21.01 6.04 4.69
C SER A 29 19.89 7.09 4.62
N ALA A 30 19.15 7.20 3.51
CA ALA A 30 18.13 8.24 3.34
C ALA A 30 16.99 8.11 4.37
N ALA A 31 16.57 6.89 4.69
CA ALA A 31 15.55 6.62 5.71
C ALA A 31 16.03 6.96 7.15
N ALA A 32 17.35 6.97 7.37
CA ALA A 32 17.95 7.42 8.63
C ALA A 32 18.04 8.96 8.75
N GLY A 33 17.49 9.69 7.77
CA GLY A 33 17.53 11.15 7.71
C GLY A 33 18.87 11.72 7.24
N VAL A 34 19.75 10.89 6.67
CA VAL A 34 20.98 11.36 6.02
C VAL A 34 20.64 11.88 4.62
N PRO A 35 21.00 13.12 4.26
CA PRO A 35 20.72 13.65 2.93
C PRO A 35 21.54 12.92 1.86
N THR A 36 20.93 12.65 0.72
CA THR A 36 21.63 12.12 -0.46
C THR A 36 22.54 13.19 -1.07
N ALA A 37 23.54 12.79 -1.85
CA ALA A 37 24.44 13.71 -2.56
C ALA A 37 23.68 14.83 -3.31
N ALA A 38 22.61 14.50 -4.04
CA ALA A 38 21.77 15.48 -4.73
C ALA A 38 21.12 16.52 -3.79
N ARG A 39 20.69 16.12 -2.59
CA ARG A 39 20.09 17.02 -1.60
C ARG A 39 21.15 17.90 -0.94
N ILE A 40 22.38 17.40 -0.82
CA ILE A 40 23.52 18.20 -0.37
C ILE A 40 23.85 19.25 -1.43
N VAL A 41 23.91 18.88 -2.72
CA VAL A 41 24.08 19.86 -3.82
C VAL A 41 22.99 20.93 -3.76
N ASP A 42 21.72 20.55 -3.63
CA ASP A 42 20.61 21.50 -3.50
C ASP A 42 20.82 22.47 -2.31
N ASP A 43 21.26 21.99 -1.14
CA ASP A 43 21.56 22.87 0.01
C ASP A 43 22.72 23.84 -0.26
N LEU A 44 23.77 23.38 -0.94
CA LEU A 44 24.92 24.20 -1.31
C LEU A 44 24.51 25.29 -2.32
N LEU A 45 23.73 24.93 -3.34
CA LEU A 45 23.21 25.88 -4.31
C LEU A 45 22.28 26.90 -3.67
N LEU A 46 21.46 26.51 -2.69
CA LEU A 46 20.63 27.45 -1.94
C LEU A 46 21.46 28.45 -1.12
N ARG A 47 22.63 28.03 -0.59
CA ARG A 47 23.55 28.93 0.12
C ARG A 47 24.21 29.91 -0.82
N LEU A 48 24.67 29.44 -1.98
CA LEU A 48 25.20 30.30 -3.03
C LEU A 48 24.15 31.30 -3.50
N TYR A 49 22.94 30.84 -3.79
CA TYR A 49 21.84 31.69 -4.23
C TYR A 49 21.47 32.76 -3.19
N ALA A 50 21.42 32.37 -1.91
CA ALA A 50 21.17 33.32 -0.83
C ALA A 50 22.26 34.39 -0.75
N ALA A 51 23.53 34.02 -0.96
CA ALA A 51 24.65 34.96 -0.98
C ALA A 51 24.59 35.88 -2.21
N ASP A 52 24.43 35.32 -3.40
CA ASP A 52 24.45 36.04 -4.68
C ASP A 52 23.31 37.07 -4.78
N PHE A 53 22.13 36.75 -4.25
CA PHE A 53 20.95 37.61 -4.28
C PHE A 53 20.67 38.33 -2.95
N GLN A 54 21.61 38.29 -2.00
CA GLN A 54 21.50 38.94 -0.68
C GLN A 54 20.20 38.58 0.07
N GLN A 55 19.81 37.31 0.00
CA GLN A 55 18.62 36.79 0.67
C GLN A 55 18.99 36.03 1.95
N VAL A 56 18.05 35.96 2.89
CA VAL A 56 18.22 35.13 4.08
C VAL A 56 18.06 33.67 3.69
N ARG A 57 19.10 32.84 3.87
CA ARG A 57 19.09 31.39 3.55
C ARG A 57 17.87 30.66 4.12
N GLN A 58 17.41 31.02 5.32
CA GLN A 58 16.27 30.40 6.00
C GLN A 58 14.93 30.64 5.30
N ASN A 59 14.82 31.69 4.48
CA ASN A 59 13.60 31.99 3.72
C ASN A 59 13.49 31.15 2.44
N LEU A 60 14.57 30.45 2.06
CA LEU A 60 14.59 29.57 0.90
C LEU A 60 14.29 28.14 1.33
N ASP A 61 13.03 27.71 1.14
CA ASP A 61 12.60 26.36 1.47
C ASP A 61 13.12 25.35 0.42
N PRO A 62 13.99 24.40 0.78
CA PRO A 62 14.42 23.32 -0.12
C PRO A 62 13.27 22.38 -0.53
N GLY A 63 12.13 22.40 0.17
CA GLY A 63 10.93 21.64 -0.15
C GLY A 63 10.02 22.31 -1.19
N ASP A 64 10.21 23.59 -1.51
CA ASP A 64 9.40 24.32 -2.48
C ASP A 64 9.91 24.08 -3.92
N PRO A 65 9.12 23.42 -4.80
CA PRO A 65 9.53 23.13 -6.17
C PRO A 65 9.83 24.39 -6.99
N ALA A 66 9.13 25.50 -6.73
CA ALA A 66 9.31 26.74 -7.48
C ALA A 66 10.63 27.44 -7.10
N VAL A 67 10.99 27.42 -5.82
CA VAL A 67 12.29 27.92 -5.34
C VAL A 67 13.41 27.09 -5.94
N MET A 68 13.33 25.75 -5.83
CA MET A 68 14.36 24.88 -6.37
C MET A 68 14.48 24.95 -7.89
N ALA A 69 13.38 25.10 -8.62
CA ALA A 69 13.42 25.30 -10.07
C ALA A 69 14.19 26.57 -10.46
N ARG A 70 13.96 27.68 -9.74
CA ARG A 70 14.68 28.94 -9.96
C ARG A 70 16.17 28.83 -9.65
N VAL A 71 16.51 28.22 -8.50
CA VAL A 71 17.91 28.03 -8.07
C VAL A 71 18.65 27.15 -9.07
N ARG A 72 18.07 26.00 -9.44
CA ARG A 72 18.68 25.08 -10.41
C ARG A 72 18.83 25.72 -11.79
N ALA A 73 17.81 26.43 -12.29
CA ALA A 73 17.91 27.16 -13.56
C ALA A 73 19.03 28.22 -13.55
N HIS A 74 19.40 28.75 -12.39
CA HIS A 74 20.50 29.70 -12.27
C HIS A 74 21.89 29.03 -12.34
N TYR A 75 22.05 27.81 -11.84
CA TYR A 75 23.36 27.14 -11.75
C TYR A 75 23.55 25.98 -12.76
N ASP A 76 22.49 25.48 -13.40
CA ASP A 76 22.61 24.34 -14.31
C ASP A 76 23.46 24.66 -15.55
N GLY A 77 24.69 24.16 -15.59
CA GLY A 77 25.67 24.47 -16.63
C GLY A 77 26.14 25.92 -16.65
N ALA A 78 25.95 26.66 -15.55
CA ALA A 78 26.20 28.10 -15.46
C ALA A 78 26.80 28.50 -14.10
N ASN A 79 27.33 29.73 -14.01
CA ASN A 79 27.81 30.33 -12.77
C ASN A 79 28.81 29.47 -11.98
N GLY A 80 29.72 28.81 -12.70
CA GLY A 80 30.78 27.97 -12.11
C GLY A 80 30.33 26.57 -11.70
N ILE A 81 29.09 26.19 -12.01
CA ILE A 81 28.55 24.85 -11.74
C ILE A 81 28.36 24.12 -13.09
N PRO A 82 28.87 22.88 -13.24
CA PRO A 82 28.65 22.08 -14.45
C PRO A 82 27.18 21.66 -14.57
N PRO A 83 26.75 21.08 -15.70
CA PRO A 83 25.38 20.58 -15.83
C PRO A 83 24.98 19.70 -14.63
N LEU A 84 23.83 19.97 -14.03
CA LEU A 84 23.38 19.27 -12.83
C LEU A 84 23.14 17.80 -13.17
N GLY A 85 23.65 16.92 -12.31
CA GLY A 85 23.68 15.48 -12.55
C GLY A 85 24.94 14.99 -13.28
N SER A 86 25.85 15.88 -13.68
CA SER A 86 27.20 15.49 -14.12
C SER A 86 28.00 14.90 -12.96
N PRO A 87 29.05 14.09 -13.23
CA PRO A 87 29.91 13.53 -12.18
C PRO A 87 30.59 14.57 -11.29
N ASP A 88 30.80 15.79 -11.80
CA ASP A 88 31.57 16.84 -11.15
C ASP A 88 30.70 17.85 -10.37
N ASP A 89 29.37 17.79 -10.49
CA ASP A 89 28.45 18.77 -9.89
C ASP A 89 28.61 18.87 -8.37
N TYR A 90 28.79 17.74 -7.70
CA TYR A 90 28.96 17.64 -6.26
C TYR A 90 30.24 18.34 -5.79
N SER A 91 31.37 18.03 -6.44
CA SER A 91 32.66 18.61 -6.12
C SER A 91 32.69 20.12 -6.41
N ALA A 92 32.14 20.53 -7.56
CA ALA A 92 32.04 21.93 -7.95
C ALA A 92 31.16 22.75 -6.99
N ALA A 93 30.00 22.22 -6.59
CA ALA A 93 29.11 22.88 -5.63
C ALA A 93 29.80 23.08 -4.26
N PHE A 94 30.56 22.09 -3.80
CA PHE A 94 31.35 22.23 -2.57
C PHE A 94 32.46 23.25 -2.70
N GLN A 95 33.21 23.23 -3.81
CA GLN A 95 34.29 24.18 -4.05
C GLN A 95 33.79 25.62 -4.11
N ALA A 96 32.61 25.84 -4.72
CA ALA A 96 31.98 27.14 -4.80
C ALA A 96 31.43 27.61 -3.46
N ALA A 97 30.64 26.77 -2.76
CA ALA A 97 29.95 27.17 -1.54
C ALA A 97 30.84 27.15 -0.28
N MET A 98 31.83 26.26 -0.23
CA MET A 98 32.66 25.97 0.94
C MET A 98 34.08 25.58 0.51
N PRO A 99 34.91 26.53 0.04
CA PRO A 99 36.26 26.22 -0.46
C PRO A 99 37.18 25.63 0.63
N ASP A 100 36.96 25.99 1.89
CA ASP A 100 37.77 25.55 3.03
C ASP A 100 37.44 24.11 3.49
N ALA A 101 38.48 23.29 3.73
CA ALA A 101 38.36 21.84 3.88
C ALA A 101 37.80 21.36 5.23
N GLU A 102 38.42 21.70 6.37
CA GLU A 102 37.79 22.73 7.19
C GLU A 102 36.27 22.69 7.41
N VAL A 103 35.67 23.78 6.92
CA VAL A 103 34.23 24.03 6.89
C VAL A 103 33.45 22.89 6.24
N ARG A 104 33.92 22.32 5.12
CA ARG A 104 33.24 21.18 4.47
C ARG A 104 33.10 20.00 5.41
N ARG A 105 34.17 19.66 6.12
CA ARG A 105 34.19 18.57 7.09
C ARG A 105 33.24 18.84 8.24
N GLN A 106 33.26 20.04 8.81
CA GLN A 106 32.35 20.40 9.90
C GLN A 106 30.89 20.35 9.45
N TYR A 107 30.58 20.85 8.25
CA TYR A 107 29.25 20.81 7.66
C TYR A 107 28.76 19.36 7.47
N LEU A 108 29.56 18.50 6.84
CA LEU A 108 29.22 17.08 6.66
C LEU A 108 29.03 16.37 8.03
N ARG A 109 29.90 16.64 9.01
CA ARG A 109 29.76 16.11 10.37
C ARG A 109 28.42 16.47 11.01
N GLN A 110 27.95 17.71 10.83
CA GLN A 110 26.65 18.15 11.35
C GLN A 110 25.48 17.44 10.69
N LEU A 111 25.58 17.08 9.40
CA LEU A 111 24.52 16.34 8.71
C LEU A 111 24.32 14.93 9.28
N PHE A 112 25.42 14.29 9.70
CA PHE A 112 25.44 12.92 10.23
C PHE A 112 25.26 12.85 11.76
N ALA A 113 25.46 13.97 12.48
CA ALA A 113 25.37 14.01 13.93
C ALA A 113 23.97 13.61 14.44
N GLY A 114 23.92 12.78 15.49
CA GLY A 114 22.68 12.36 16.15
C GLY A 114 21.76 11.44 15.32
N ARG A 115 22.18 11.01 14.12
CA ARG A 115 21.40 10.08 13.29
C ARG A 115 21.45 8.66 13.87
N MET A 116 20.34 7.94 13.73
CA MET A 116 20.17 6.56 14.19
C MET A 116 19.98 5.64 12.99
N PRO A 117 20.45 4.38 13.05
CA PRO A 117 20.32 3.46 11.93
C PRO A 117 18.86 3.23 11.54
N CYS A 118 18.57 3.20 10.23
CA CYS A 118 17.23 2.88 9.73
C CYS A 118 16.93 1.38 9.85
N PHE A 119 15.69 0.97 9.52
CA PHE A 119 15.29 -0.43 9.62
C PHE A 119 16.17 -1.34 8.76
N GLY A 120 16.46 -0.96 7.52
CA GLY A 120 17.31 -1.74 6.62
C GLY A 120 18.74 -1.91 7.15
N GLN A 121 19.31 -0.85 7.72
CA GLN A 121 20.65 -0.90 8.33
C GLN A 121 20.65 -1.81 9.57
N ARG A 122 19.62 -1.73 10.41
CA ARG A 122 19.48 -2.59 11.60
C ARG A 122 19.28 -4.05 11.24
N LEU A 123 18.52 -4.35 10.20
CA LEU A 123 18.43 -5.72 9.68
C LEU A 123 19.76 -6.20 9.11
N LEU A 124 20.50 -5.34 8.40
CA LEU A 124 21.85 -5.69 7.95
C LEU A 124 22.76 -6.00 9.12
N GLY A 125 22.71 -5.18 10.17
CA GLY A 125 23.44 -5.41 11.42
C GLY A 125 23.06 -6.75 12.08
N ALA A 126 21.78 -7.06 12.11
CA ALA A 126 21.26 -8.36 12.55
C ALA A 126 21.77 -9.52 11.69
N ALA A 127 21.81 -9.36 10.37
CA ALA A 127 22.35 -10.35 9.45
C ALA A 127 23.85 -10.57 9.67
N VAL A 128 24.65 -9.51 9.86
CA VAL A 128 26.07 -9.61 10.25
C VAL A 128 26.21 -10.36 11.57
N ALA A 129 25.44 -9.96 12.59
CA ALA A 129 25.49 -10.58 13.91
C ALA A 129 25.11 -12.07 13.86
N ALA A 130 24.15 -12.46 13.01
CA ALA A 130 23.74 -13.86 12.80
C ALA A 130 24.66 -14.64 11.84
N GLY A 131 25.66 -13.97 11.23
CA GLY A 131 26.57 -14.58 10.26
C GLY A 131 25.97 -14.84 8.88
N ALA A 132 24.95 -14.06 8.53
CA ALA A 132 24.25 -14.06 7.26
C ALA A 132 24.76 -12.98 6.27
N ALA A 133 25.66 -12.10 6.69
CA ALA A 133 26.32 -11.11 5.85
C ALA A 133 27.79 -10.95 6.26
N ASP A 134 28.72 -11.25 5.35
CA ASP A 134 30.16 -11.24 5.63
C ASP A 134 30.88 -10.04 4.99
N LEU A 135 30.45 -9.58 3.81
CA LEU A 135 31.08 -8.47 3.08
C LEU A 135 30.15 -7.26 2.96
N LEU A 136 30.55 -6.13 3.52
CA LEU A 136 29.87 -4.85 3.38
C LEU A 136 30.82 -3.82 2.76
N ILE A 137 30.32 -3.06 1.81
CA ILE A 137 31.04 -1.99 1.11
C ILE A 137 30.14 -0.76 1.16
N THR A 138 30.69 0.41 1.46
CA THR A 138 29.91 1.64 1.43
C THR A 138 30.71 2.82 0.90
N THR A 139 30.00 3.71 0.20
CA THR A 139 30.49 5.04 -0.18
C THR A 139 30.05 6.11 0.82
N ASN A 140 29.35 5.73 1.89
CA ASN A 140 28.86 6.67 2.89
C ASN A 140 29.92 6.93 3.94
N PHE A 141 29.95 8.18 4.41
CA PHE A 141 30.83 8.61 5.49
C PHE A 141 30.24 8.33 6.87
N ASP A 142 28.95 8.00 6.99
CA ASP A 142 28.30 7.79 8.29
C ASP A 142 28.76 6.50 9.01
N ASP A 143 28.45 6.38 10.31
CA ASP A 143 28.75 5.21 11.15
C ASP A 143 27.49 4.34 11.43
N LEU A 144 26.45 4.46 10.60
CA LEU A 144 25.16 3.85 10.91
C LEU A 144 25.19 2.32 10.78
N ILE A 145 26.02 1.78 9.88
CA ILE A 145 26.19 0.32 9.71
C ILE A 145 26.88 -0.25 10.96
N GLU A 146 27.95 0.38 11.43
CA GLU A 146 28.69 -0.03 12.61
C GLU A 146 27.83 0.03 13.88
N ARG A 147 27.04 1.11 14.03
CA ARG A 147 26.07 1.23 15.11
C ARG A 147 25.01 0.14 15.04
N ALA A 148 24.46 -0.15 13.86
CA ALA A 148 23.48 -1.21 13.68
C ALA A 148 24.04 -2.60 14.06
N VAL A 149 25.28 -2.90 13.68
CA VAL A 149 25.96 -4.14 14.08
C VAL A 149 26.16 -4.20 15.60
N THR A 150 26.58 -3.08 16.22
CA THR A 150 26.75 -2.98 17.68
C THR A 150 25.43 -3.19 18.43
N GLU A 151 24.35 -2.56 17.95
CA GLU A 151 22.99 -2.74 18.50
C GLU A 151 22.56 -4.22 18.40
N ALA A 152 22.76 -4.85 17.24
CA ALA A 152 22.40 -6.25 17.03
C ALA A 152 23.22 -7.23 17.89
N HIS A 153 24.52 -6.98 18.10
CA HIS A 153 25.34 -7.78 19.01
C HIS A 153 24.85 -7.69 20.46
N THR A 154 24.38 -6.53 20.89
CA THR A 154 23.83 -6.35 22.24
C THR A 154 22.55 -7.16 22.44
N ALA A 155 21.77 -7.39 21.37
CA ALA A 155 20.57 -8.20 21.40
C ALA A 155 20.82 -9.72 21.37
N ARG A 156 22.03 -10.18 20.97
CA ARG A 156 22.37 -11.61 20.91
C ARG A 156 22.45 -12.21 22.32
N ARG A 157 21.91 -13.43 22.46
CA ARG A 157 21.92 -14.17 23.72
C ARG A 157 22.99 -15.28 23.80
N SER A 158 23.52 -15.72 22.66
CA SER A 158 24.45 -16.86 22.62
C SER A 158 25.39 -16.86 21.40
N GLY A 159 26.54 -17.51 21.55
CA GLY A 159 27.57 -17.71 20.52
C GLY A 159 28.65 -16.61 20.51
N PRO A 160 29.78 -16.84 19.81
CA PRO A 160 30.86 -15.87 19.74
C PRO A 160 30.41 -14.59 19.01
N ALA A 161 30.87 -13.45 19.51
CA ALA A 161 30.67 -12.16 18.87
C ALA A 161 31.45 -12.13 17.55
N ARG A 162 30.74 -11.91 16.45
CA ARG A 162 31.35 -11.70 15.12
C ARG A 162 31.72 -10.23 14.96
N LEU A 163 32.87 -9.84 15.47
CA LEU A 163 33.32 -8.44 15.45
C LEU A 163 33.48 -7.95 14.00
N LEU A 164 32.82 -6.84 13.67
CA LEU A 164 32.95 -6.20 12.37
C LEU A 164 34.34 -5.56 12.25
N SER A 165 35.16 -6.07 11.35
CA SER A 165 36.39 -5.40 10.95
C SER A 165 36.03 -4.22 10.04
N VAL A 166 36.43 -3.01 10.43
CA VAL A 166 36.21 -1.80 9.62
C VAL A 166 37.54 -1.39 8.99
N ALA A 167 37.55 -1.35 7.66
CA ALA A 167 38.66 -0.85 6.87
C ALA A 167 38.22 0.36 6.04
N ALA A 168 39.01 1.43 6.13
CA ALA A 168 38.81 2.68 5.43
C ALA A 168 40.03 3.00 4.55
N LEU A 169 39.99 4.12 3.82
CA LEU A 169 41.07 4.55 2.93
C LEU A 169 42.46 4.58 3.59
N GLU A 170 42.53 4.94 4.87
CA GLU A 170 43.77 5.02 5.66
C GLU A 170 44.20 3.68 6.31
N SER A 171 43.36 2.64 6.24
CA SER A 171 43.66 1.29 6.75
C SER A 171 43.50 0.19 5.69
N PRO A 172 44.01 0.36 4.45
CA PRO A 172 43.75 -0.58 3.36
C PRO A 172 44.45 -1.92 3.60
N ARG A 173 45.56 -1.92 4.37
CA ARG A 173 46.24 -3.15 4.83
C ARG A 173 45.34 -4.02 5.71
N ARG A 174 44.44 -3.42 6.49
CA ARG A 174 43.47 -4.17 7.30
C ARG A 174 42.49 -4.90 6.39
N ALA A 175 42.01 -4.26 5.34
CA ALA A 175 41.14 -4.90 4.34
C ALA A 175 41.84 -6.05 3.62
N SER A 176 43.08 -5.84 3.16
CA SER A 176 43.84 -6.89 2.47
C SER A 176 44.17 -8.08 3.36
N THR A 177 44.53 -7.82 4.63
CA THR A 177 44.80 -8.88 5.62
C THR A 177 43.52 -9.66 5.93
N ALA A 178 42.40 -8.97 6.17
CA ALA A 178 41.13 -9.62 6.46
C ALA A 178 40.66 -10.53 5.32
N VAL A 179 40.80 -10.09 4.05
CA VAL A 179 40.45 -10.94 2.90
C VAL A 179 41.40 -12.13 2.74
N ALA A 180 42.70 -11.94 2.98
CA ALA A 180 43.71 -13.00 2.88
C ALA A 180 43.58 -14.06 3.99
N ASP A 181 43.30 -13.62 5.22
CA ASP A 181 43.24 -14.46 6.42
C ASP A 181 41.82 -14.99 6.71
N ASP A 182 40.87 -14.72 5.82
CA ASP A 182 39.46 -15.13 5.94
C ASP A 182 38.72 -14.55 7.16
N GLU A 183 39.11 -13.34 7.58
CA GLU A 183 38.52 -12.63 8.73
C GLU A 183 37.22 -11.89 8.33
N TRP A 184 36.09 -12.56 8.55
CA TRP A 184 34.75 -12.01 8.31
C TRP A 184 33.96 -11.82 9.61
N PRO A 185 33.16 -10.76 9.77
CA PRO A 185 32.67 -9.85 8.73
C PRO A 185 33.54 -8.59 8.53
N LEU A 186 33.57 -8.06 7.29
CA LEU A 186 34.37 -6.92 6.86
C LEU A 186 33.50 -5.80 6.29
N LEU A 187 33.67 -4.57 6.80
CA LEU A 187 33.12 -3.33 6.24
C LEU A 187 34.23 -2.51 5.58
N ILE A 188 34.08 -2.23 4.29
CA ILE A 188 34.99 -1.43 3.49
C ILE A 188 34.36 -0.06 3.20
N LYS A 189 34.99 1.02 3.66
CA LYS A 189 34.59 2.41 3.39
C LYS A 189 35.43 3.02 2.27
N LEU A 190 34.87 3.08 1.06
CA LEU A 190 35.60 3.45 -0.17
C LEU A 190 36.07 4.90 -0.19
N HIS A 191 35.41 5.82 0.53
CA HIS A 191 35.82 7.23 0.59
C HIS A 191 36.42 7.62 1.97
N GLY A 192 36.63 6.66 2.86
CA GLY A 192 37.16 6.91 4.21
C GLY A 192 36.10 7.07 5.30
N ASP A 193 36.55 7.43 6.51
CA ASP A 193 35.71 7.64 7.71
C ASP A 193 35.73 9.12 8.13
N PHE A 194 34.55 9.70 8.42
CA PHE A 194 34.40 11.09 8.88
C PHE A 194 35.11 11.41 10.21
N ARG A 195 35.43 10.37 11.00
CA ARG A 195 36.11 10.47 12.30
C ARG A 195 37.62 10.67 12.17
N GLU A 196 38.20 10.40 11.00
CA GLU A 196 39.66 10.36 10.84
C GLU A 196 40.20 11.63 10.14
N THR A 197 41.40 12.04 10.55
CA THR A 197 41.81 13.45 10.63
C THR A 197 42.56 13.99 9.39
N ALA A 198 42.85 13.19 8.38
CA ALA A 198 43.84 13.55 7.37
C ALA A 198 43.26 14.14 6.07
N LEU A 199 42.85 15.41 6.12
CA LEU A 199 42.75 16.27 4.91
C LEU A 199 44.12 16.90 4.58
N LYS A 200 45.19 16.13 4.83
CA LYS A 200 46.59 16.48 4.61
C LYS A 200 47.34 15.16 4.45
N ASN A 201 47.60 14.71 3.23
CA ASN A 201 48.75 13.88 2.84
C ASN A 201 48.82 13.79 1.31
N LEU A 202 50.05 13.61 0.81
CA LEU A 202 50.44 13.79 -0.59
C LEU A 202 49.68 12.86 -1.55
N ASP A 203 49.37 13.36 -2.74
CA ASP A 203 48.61 12.68 -3.81
C ASP A 203 49.04 11.23 -4.13
N ASN A 204 50.30 10.87 -3.87
CA ASN A 204 50.83 9.52 -4.13
C ASN A 204 50.36 8.48 -3.10
N GLU A 205 50.29 8.84 -1.81
CA GLU A 205 49.90 7.90 -0.76
C GLU A 205 48.41 7.54 -0.88
N LEU A 206 47.57 8.54 -1.21
CA LEU A 206 46.15 8.34 -1.49
C LEU A 206 45.91 7.43 -2.71
N ARG A 207 46.74 7.52 -3.75
CA ARG A 207 46.65 6.65 -4.94
C ARG A 207 47.02 5.20 -4.63
N ASP A 208 48.04 4.98 -3.80
CA ASP A 208 48.47 3.63 -3.39
C ASP A 208 47.43 2.97 -2.48
N GLN A 209 46.82 3.76 -1.58
CA GLN A 209 45.71 3.33 -0.74
C GLN A 209 44.47 2.96 -1.57
N ASP A 210 44.07 3.79 -2.53
CA ASP A 210 42.96 3.51 -3.47
C ASP A 210 43.23 2.24 -4.28
N THR A 211 44.45 2.07 -4.80
CA THR A 211 44.86 0.86 -5.55
C THR A 211 44.73 -0.40 -4.69
N THR A 212 45.09 -0.32 -3.41
CA THR A 212 44.99 -1.46 -2.49
C THR A 212 43.54 -1.83 -2.21
N LEU A 213 42.66 -0.84 -1.97
CA LEU A 213 41.23 -1.10 -1.78
C LEU A 213 40.58 -1.69 -3.03
N ARG A 214 40.94 -1.20 -4.23
CA ARG A 214 40.46 -1.80 -5.49
C ARG A 214 40.82 -3.27 -5.60
N ARG A 215 42.06 -3.64 -5.26
CA ARG A 215 42.50 -5.05 -5.25
C ARG A 215 41.67 -5.89 -4.30
N VAL A 216 41.37 -5.38 -3.10
CA VAL A 216 40.50 -6.07 -2.14
C VAL A 216 39.11 -6.36 -2.72
N ILE A 217 38.53 -5.43 -3.48
CA ILE A 217 37.24 -5.67 -4.13
C ILE A 217 37.35 -6.71 -5.26
N VAL A 218 38.42 -6.68 -6.05
CA VAL A 218 38.70 -7.70 -7.07
C VAL A 218 38.89 -9.09 -6.43
N ASP A 219 39.59 -9.18 -5.31
CA ASP A 219 39.79 -10.46 -4.61
C ASP A 219 38.47 -10.95 -3.98
N SER A 220 37.67 -10.03 -3.46
CA SER A 220 36.34 -10.33 -2.92
C SER A 220 35.36 -10.78 -4.01
N SER A 221 35.48 -10.25 -5.24
CA SER A 221 34.58 -10.60 -6.34
C SER A 221 34.65 -12.09 -6.69
N ARG A 222 35.79 -12.74 -6.47
CA ARG A 222 35.95 -14.19 -6.71
C ARG A 222 35.17 -15.07 -5.74
N ARG A 223 34.65 -14.51 -4.64
CA ARG A 223 34.10 -15.28 -3.51
C ARG A 223 32.62 -15.00 -3.24
N PHE A 224 32.18 -13.77 -3.48
CA PHE A 224 30.85 -13.28 -3.13
C PHE A 224 30.06 -12.93 -4.38
N GLY A 225 28.74 -12.88 -4.33
CA GLY A 225 27.95 -12.02 -5.22
C GLY A 225 27.92 -10.59 -4.68
N LEU A 226 27.33 -9.66 -5.42
CA LEU A 226 27.21 -8.28 -4.99
C LEU A 226 25.78 -7.77 -5.17
N ALA A 227 25.14 -7.34 -4.09
CA ALA A 227 23.91 -6.57 -4.09
C ALA A 227 24.24 -5.08 -3.91
N VAL A 228 23.90 -4.26 -4.90
CA VAL A 228 24.11 -2.82 -4.90
C VAL A 228 22.80 -2.13 -4.56
N ALA A 229 22.75 -1.36 -3.46
CA ALA A 229 21.54 -0.67 -3.01
C ALA A 229 21.83 0.78 -2.61
N GLY A 230 20.93 1.69 -3.00
CA GLY A 230 21.04 3.11 -2.65
C GLY A 230 22.23 3.85 -3.27
N TYR A 231 22.95 3.22 -4.20
CA TYR A 231 24.05 3.83 -4.94
C TYR A 231 23.58 4.25 -6.34
N SER A 232 23.95 5.46 -6.76
CA SER A 232 23.45 6.05 -8.02
C SER A 232 24.27 5.64 -9.24
N GLY A 233 25.50 5.13 -9.09
CA GLY A 233 26.38 4.84 -10.23
C GLY A 233 27.04 6.07 -10.86
N ARG A 234 27.04 7.22 -10.16
CA ARG A 234 27.62 8.48 -10.67
C ARG A 234 29.11 8.66 -10.37
N ASP A 235 29.62 7.98 -9.34
CA ASP A 235 31.04 8.10 -8.99
C ASP A 235 31.88 7.26 -9.94
N GLN A 236 32.67 7.94 -10.78
CA GLN A 236 33.49 7.28 -11.80
C GLN A 236 34.55 6.35 -11.21
N SER A 237 35.11 6.67 -10.03
CA SER A 237 36.12 5.85 -9.37
C SER A 237 35.53 4.53 -8.94
N VAL A 238 34.36 4.56 -8.28
CA VAL A 238 33.63 3.37 -7.84
C VAL A 238 33.13 2.54 -9.03
N MET A 239 32.59 3.18 -10.07
CA MET A 239 32.15 2.46 -11.28
C MET A 239 33.32 1.80 -12.02
N SER A 240 34.47 2.47 -12.09
CA SER A 240 35.69 1.89 -12.68
C SER A 240 36.18 0.69 -11.85
N MET A 241 36.19 0.82 -10.52
CA MET A 241 36.54 -0.28 -9.62
C MET A 241 35.60 -1.50 -9.78
N LEU A 242 34.28 -1.26 -9.87
CA LEU A 242 33.32 -2.33 -10.13
C LEU A 242 33.56 -2.97 -11.50
N ALA A 243 33.89 -2.19 -12.52
CA ALA A 243 34.21 -2.70 -13.84
C ALA A 243 35.52 -3.52 -13.85
N ASP A 244 36.54 -3.10 -13.10
CA ASP A 244 37.81 -3.81 -12.94
C ASP A 244 37.61 -5.15 -12.20
N SER A 245 36.61 -5.23 -11.31
CA SER A 245 36.26 -6.44 -10.57
C SER A 245 35.64 -7.55 -11.43
N LEU A 246 35.20 -7.25 -12.66
CA LEU A 246 34.57 -8.19 -13.61
C LEU A 246 35.61 -9.08 -14.30
N GLN A 247 36.40 -9.79 -13.51
CA GLN A 247 37.33 -10.83 -13.96
C GLN A 247 36.56 -12.13 -14.28
N PRO A 248 37.17 -13.12 -14.96
CA PRO A 248 36.57 -14.45 -15.09
C PRO A 248 36.16 -15.02 -13.73
N ASP A 249 34.99 -15.63 -13.66
CA ASP A 249 34.36 -16.18 -12.45
C ASP A 249 34.09 -15.14 -11.34
N ALA A 250 34.10 -13.84 -11.68
CA ALA A 250 33.70 -12.80 -10.75
C ALA A 250 32.22 -12.91 -10.38
N TRP A 251 31.92 -12.50 -9.16
CA TRP A 251 30.60 -12.44 -8.56
C TRP A 251 29.81 -13.75 -8.70
N PRO A 252 30.26 -14.90 -8.16
CA PRO A 252 29.63 -16.22 -8.38
C PRO A 252 28.18 -16.32 -7.89
N ALA A 253 27.73 -15.46 -6.97
CA ALA A 253 26.32 -15.38 -6.56
C ALA A 253 25.53 -14.30 -7.33
N GLY A 254 26.10 -13.75 -8.40
CA GLY A 254 25.51 -12.74 -9.28
C GLY A 254 25.76 -11.30 -8.83
N LEU A 255 25.52 -10.38 -9.76
CA LEU A 255 25.52 -8.93 -9.56
C LEU A 255 24.07 -8.42 -9.61
N TRP A 256 23.58 -7.88 -8.49
CA TRP A 256 22.20 -7.46 -8.31
C TRP A 256 22.14 -5.97 -8.08
N TRP A 257 21.50 -5.24 -8.99
CA TRP A 257 21.38 -3.79 -8.88
C TRP A 257 19.96 -3.39 -8.46
N LEU A 258 19.81 -2.92 -7.22
CA LEU A 258 18.51 -2.50 -6.68
C LEU A 258 18.22 -1.06 -7.09
N THR A 259 17.08 -0.84 -7.72
CA THR A 259 16.64 0.50 -8.16
C THR A 259 15.13 0.66 -8.02
N ARG A 260 14.69 1.92 -7.86
CA ARG A 260 13.27 2.29 -7.79
C ARG A 260 12.57 2.27 -9.13
N ASP A 261 13.29 2.66 -10.17
CA ASP A 261 12.80 2.63 -11.55
C ASP A 261 13.93 2.07 -12.44
N PRO A 262 13.77 0.86 -12.98
CA PRO A 262 14.72 0.27 -13.93
C PRO A 262 14.96 1.13 -15.17
N ARG A 263 14.02 2.01 -15.55
CA ARG A 263 14.12 2.88 -16.73
C ARG A 263 14.97 4.12 -16.47
N SER A 264 15.25 4.45 -15.20
CA SER A 264 16.05 5.62 -14.82
C SER A 264 17.50 5.28 -14.48
N LEU A 265 17.99 4.09 -14.88
CA LEU A 265 19.38 3.70 -14.64
C LEU A 265 20.33 4.55 -15.49
N PRO A 266 21.42 5.08 -14.90
CA PRO A 266 22.42 5.82 -15.67
C PRO A 266 23.13 4.93 -16.70
N PRO A 267 23.61 5.51 -17.81
CA PRO A 267 24.34 4.77 -18.84
C PRO A 267 25.52 3.95 -18.30
N SER A 268 26.27 4.51 -17.33
CA SER A 268 27.40 3.83 -16.68
C SER A 268 27.00 2.50 -16.01
N VAL A 269 25.81 2.46 -15.40
CA VAL A 269 25.28 1.27 -14.74
C VAL A 269 24.82 0.25 -15.76
N ILE A 270 24.15 0.70 -16.83
CA ILE A 270 23.72 -0.18 -17.93
C ILE A 270 24.95 -0.85 -18.55
N GLU A 271 25.98 -0.07 -18.87
CA GLU A 271 27.25 -0.57 -19.42
C GLU A 271 27.93 -1.58 -18.48
N LEU A 272 27.99 -1.28 -17.17
CA LEU A 272 28.54 -2.21 -16.18
C LEU A 272 27.80 -3.55 -16.18
N LEU A 273 26.46 -3.53 -16.19
CA LEU A 273 25.62 -4.73 -16.18
C LEU A 273 25.74 -5.53 -17.49
N GLU A 274 25.95 -4.85 -18.62
CA GLU A 274 26.20 -5.51 -19.91
C GLU A 274 27.58 -6.16 -19.95
N ARG A 275 28.61 -5.43 -19.49
CA ARG A 275 29.98 -5.96 -19.34
C ARG A 275 30.02 -7.17 -18.40
N ALA A 276 29.27 -7.12 -17.30
CA ALA A 276 29.18 -8.24 -16.36
C ALA A 276 28.61 -9.49 -17.04
N ARG A 277 27.52 -9.36 -17.82
CA ARG A 277 26.96 -10.49 -18.58
C ARG A 277 27.93 -11.02 -19.64
N ALA A 278 28.63 -10.13 -20.33
CA ALA A 278 29.64 -10.52 -21.31
C ALA A 278 30.81 -11.30 -20.67
N ALA A 279 31.14 -10.98 -19.41
CA ALA A 279 32.13 -11.71 -18.60
C ALA A 279 31.58 -13.00 -17.96
N GLY A 280 30.34 -13.40 -18.25
CA GLY A 280 29.73 -14.62 -17.70
C GLY A 280 29.07 -14.46 -16.32
N VAL A 281 29.01 -13.24 -15.79
CA VAL A 281 28.38 -12.94 -14.49
C VAL A 281 26.87 -12.81 -14.66
N ALA A 282 26.10 -13.49 -13.80
CA ALA A 282 24.65 -13.31 -13.73
C ALA A 282 24.31 -11.91 -13.18
N ALA A 283 24.11 -10.93 -14.07
CA ALA A 283 23.78 -9.57 -13.70
C ALA A 283 22.27 -9.29 -13.87
N ARG A 284 21.61 -8.77 -12.84
CA ARG A 284 20.16 -8.50 -12.83
C ARG A 284 19.83 -7.17 -12.17
N VAL A 285 18.75 -6.55 -12.63
CA VAL A 285 18.16 -5.38 -11.99
C VAL A 285 17.01 -5.83 -11.10
N VAL A 286 16.97 -5.34 -9.87
CA VAL A 286 15.92 -5.64 -8.90
C VAL A 286 15.10 -4.39 -8.67
N GLU A 287 13.81 -4.44 -8.97
CA GLU A 287 12.89 -3.33 -8.69
C GLU A 287 12.53 -3.32 -7.20
N SER A 288 12.88 -2.24 -6.49
CA SER A 288 12.58 -2.03 -5.07
C SER A 288 12.39 -0.55 -4.78
N ALA A 289 11.32 -0.16 -4.09
CA ALA A 289 11.03 1.26 -3.86
C ALA A 289 12.00 1.89 -2.84
N THR A 290 12.51 1.11 -1.87
CA THR A 290 13.51 1.59 -0.90
C THR A 290 14.49 0.47 -0.48
N PHE A 291 15.58 0.86 0.19
CA PHE A 291 16.47 -0.08 0.87
C PHE A 291 15.77 -0.79 2.03
N ASP A 292 14.99 -0.07 2.84
CA ASP A 292 14.25 -0.65 3.97
C ASP A 292 13.23 -1.72 3.51
N GLU A 293 12.57 -1.52 2.38
CA GLU A 293 11.68 -2.50 1.78
C GLU A 293 12.43 -3.75 1.29
N ALA A 294 13.55 -3.55 0.59
CA ALA A 294 14.40 -4.65 0.15
C ALA A 294 14.85 -5.52 1.33
N MET A 295 15.27 -4.86 2.41
CA MET A 295 15.65 -5.52 3.65
C MET A 295 14.44 -6.18 4.32
N GLY A 296 13.27 -5.55 4.33
CA GLY A 296 12.02 -6.16 4.80
C GLY A 296 11.73 -7.51 4.16
N ALA A 297 11.88 -7.64 2.83
CA ALA A 297 11.69 -8.91 2.13
C ALA A 297 12.72 -9.99 2.53
N LEU A 298 13.94 -9.57 2.90
CA LEU A 298 15.00 -10.47 3.35
C LEU A 298 14.82 -10.89 4.82
N ALA A 299 14.17 -10.05 5.63
CA ALA A 299 13.96 -10.29 7.05
C ALA A 299 13.18 -11.60 7.32
N ASP A 300 12.28 -11.96 6.40
CA ASP A 300 11.48 -13.18 6.48
C ASP A 300 12.25 -14.44 6.01
N GLN A 301 13.37 -14.26 5.30
CA GLN A 301 14.20 -15.35 4.77
C GLN A 301 15.43 -15.64 5.62
N VAL A 302 15.97 -14.63 6.31
CA VAL A 302 17.18 -14.75 7.13
C VAL A 302 16.92 -15.60 8.38
N ARG A 303 17.84 -16.49 8.74
CA ARG A 303 17.83 -17.17 10.04
C ARG A 303 18.56 -16.30 11.08
N LEU A 304 17.86 -15.92 12.14
CA LEU A 304 18.37 -15.10 13.24
C LEU A 304 18.18 -15.87 14.55
N ASP A 305 19.07 -15.68 15.52
CA ASP A 305 18.84 -16.16 16.89
C ASP A 305 17.66 -15.43 17.54
N ASP A 306 17.03 -16.04 18.54
CA ASP A 306 15.80 -15.53 19.16
C ASP A 306 15.96 -14.09 19.71
N GLY A 307 17.13 -13.75 20.23
CA GLY A 307 17.42 -12.41 20.75
C GLY A 307 17.43 -11.36 19.63
N VAL A 308 18.16 -11.65 18.56
CA VAL A 308 18.23 -10.78 17.38
C VAL A 308 16.92 -10.74 16.62
N ARG A 309 16.19 -11.86 16.53
CA ARG A 309 14.84 -11.91 15.95
C ARG A 309 13.89 -10.99 16.70
N ALA A 310 13.84 -11.10 18.03
CA ALA A 310 13.00 -10.23 18.86
C ALA A 310 13.39 -8.74 18.73
N TYR A 311 14.69 -8.44 18.62
CA TYR A 311 15.16 -7.08 18.32
C TYR A 311 14.62 -6.60 16.96
N VAL A 312 14.82 -7.35 15.88
CA VAL A 312 14.34 -6.99 14.53
C VAL A 312 12.82 -6.85 14.46
N ASP A 313 12.08 -7.76 15.08
CA ASP A 313 10.62 -7.73 15.11
C ASP A 313 10.10 -6.54 15.93
N GLY A 314 10.82 -6.15 16.97
CA GLY A 314 10.55 -4.94 17.76
C GLY A 314 10.84 -3.63 17.00
N LEU A 315 11.68 -3.66 15.96
CA LEU A 315 11.98 -2.52 15.09
C LEU A 315 10.96 -2.32 13.97
N ARG A 316 10.28 -3.40 13.55
CA ARG A 316 9.15 -3.24 12.63
C ARG A 316 8.17 -2.30 13.32
N PRO A 317 7.62 -1.29 12.63
CA PRO A 317 6.48 -0.56 13.16
C PRO A 317 5.49 -1.64 13.60
N ARG A 318 5.15 -1.68 14.89
CA ARG A 318 4.03 -2.52 15.36
C ARG A 318 2.96 -2.30 14.32
N ALA A 319 2.55 -3.37 13.63
CA ALA A 319 1.49 -3.28 12.65
C ALA A 319 0.42 -2.40 13.31
N ARG A 320 0.06 -1.28 12.69
CA ARG A 320 -1.03 -0.40 13.18
C ARG A 320 -2.39 -1.09 12.97
N VAL A 321 -2.41 -2.38 13.28
CA VAL A 321 -3.54 -3.25 13.48
C VAL A 321 -3.29 -3.86 14.85
N VAL A 322 -3.31 -2.99 15.86
CA VAL A 322 -3.71 -3.42 17.19
C VAL A 322 -5.18 -3.07 17.22
N ASP A 323 -6.05 -4.05 17.51
CA ASP A 323 -7.46 -3.74 17.74
C ASP A 323 -7.50 -2.66 18.83
N ALA A 324 -7.91 -1.45 18.45
CA ALA A 324 -8.18 -0.43 19.44
C ALA A 324 -9.34 -0.97 20.27
N PRO A 325 -9.18 -1.17 21.60
CA PRO A 325 -10.30 -1.59 22.42
C PRO A 325 -11.42 -0.57 22.22
N LEU A 326 -12.63 -1.04 21.92
CA LEU A 326 -13.80 -0.19 21.74
C LEU A 326 -13.98 0.64 23.03
N PRO A 327 -13.84 1.98 22.98
CA PRO A 327 -13.98 2.79 24.18
C PRO A 327 -15.43 2.73 24.73
N HIS A 328 -15.58 2.56 26.04
CA HIS A 328 -16.87 2.58 26.72
C HIS A 328 -17.48 3.99 26.71
N ALA A 329 -18.81 4.07 26.52
CA ALA A 329 -19.54 5.31 26.26
C ALA A 329 -20.08 5.95 27.53
N ASP A 330 -19.42 7.00 28.03
CA ASP A 330 -20.04 8.02 28.87
C ASP A 330 -19.94 9.39 28.17
N GLY A 331 -21.06 10.09 28.01
CA GLY A 331 -21.13 11.47 27.52
C GLY A 331 -22.15 11.74 26.41
N SER A 332 -22.86 12.86 26.53
CA SER A 332 -23.87 13.36 25.59
C SER A 332 -23.30 14.42 24.62
N PHE A 333 -23.40 14.16 23.30
CA PHE A 333 -23.28 15.10 22.15
C PHE A 333 -21.88 15.32 21.48
N PRO A 334 -21.82 15.31 20.12
CA PRO A 334 -21.90 14.14 19.27
C PRO A 334 -20.51 13.57 18.92
N VAL A 335 -20.41 12.26 19.11
CA VAL A 335 -19.38 11.39 18.54
C VAL A 335 -19.64 11.29 17.03
N LEU A 336 -18.62 11.41 16.18
CA LEU A 336 -18.76 11.24 14.72
C LEU A 336 -19.44 9.89 14.48
N ARG A 337 -20.67 9.93 13.97
CA ARG A 337 -21.47 8.74 13.67
C ARG A 337 -21.00 8.19 12.34
N LEU A 338 -20.54 6.94 12.35
CA LEU A 338 -20.11 6.26 11.14
C LEU A 338 -21.31 5.59 10.47
N ASN A 339 -21.17 5.37 9.18
CA ASN A 339 -22.19 4.82 8.30
C ASN A 339 -22.11 3.27 8.24
N ALA A 340 -21.86 2.64 9.39
CA ALA A 340 -21.63 1.21 9.52
C ALA A 340 -22.47 0.62 10.66
N VAL A 341 -23.19 -0.46 10.37
CA VAL A 341 -24.04 -1.22 11.30
C VAL A 341 -23.46 -2.62 11.46
N PRO A 342 -23.24 -3.13 12.68
CA PRO A 342 -22.66 -4.46 12.86
C PRO A 342 -23.66 -5.56 12.52
N ILE A 343 -23.20 -6.60 11.82
CA ILE A 343 -23.95 -7.84 11.57
C ILE A 343 -23.60 -8.82 12.69
N LEU A 344 -24.46 -8.93 13.69
CA LEU A 344 -24.25 -9.69 14.92
C LEU A 344 -24.37 -11.20 14.70
N SER A 345 -25.26 -11.63 13.80
CA SER A 345 -25.41 -13.03 13.43
C SER A 345 -25.95 -13.17 12.00
N ALA A 346 -25.67 -14.32 11.38
CA ALA A 346 -26.14 -14.70 10.06
C ALA A 346 -26.74 -16.12 10.09
N PRO A 347 -27.60 -16.48 9.13
CA PRO A 347 -28.03 -17.86 8.97
C PRO A 347 -26.83 -18.78 8.71
N SER A 348 -26.77 -19.91 9.40
CA SER A 348 -25.71 -20.91 9.24
C SER A 348 -25.96 -21.89 8.10
N GLN A 349 -27.21 -22.04 7.64
CA GLN A 349 -27.58 -22.97 6.57
C GLN A 349 -27.92 -22.23 5.28
N LEU A 350 -27.38 -22.72 4.16
CA LEU A 350 -27.66 -22.24 2.82
C LEU A 350 -27.77 -23.41 1.83
N LEU A 351 -28.37 -23.14 0.67
CA LEU A 351 -28.44 -24.07 -0.45
C LEU A 351 -27.19 -23.94 -1.33
N ARG A 352 -26.59 -25.06 -1.68
CA ARG A 352 -25.48 -25.18 -2.63
C ARG A 352 -25.91 -26.06 -3.80
N ALA A 353 -25.85 -25.52 -5.02
CA ALA A 353 -26.08 -26.27 -6.26
C ALA A 353 -24.87 -26.13 -7.18
N ALA A 354 -24.64 -27.10 -8.07
CA ALA A 354 -23.62 -26.96 -9.11
C ALA A 354 -23.97 -25.79 -10.05
N ALA A 355 -22.96 -25.01 -10.44
CA ALA A 355 -23.15 -23.97 -11.44
C ALA A 355 -23.49 -24.58 -12.80
N PRO A 356 -24.50 -24.06 -13.53
CA PRO A 356 -24.73 -24.48 -14.91
C PRO A 356 -23.52 -24.16 -15.78
N ALA A 357 -23.05 -25.12 -16.58
CA ALA A 357 -21.83 -24.99 -17.37
C ALA A 357 -21.86 -23.74 -18.28
N GLY A 358 -20.83 -22.90 -18.17
CA GLY A 358 -20.67 -21.66 -18.95
C GLY A 358 -21.70 -20.57 -18.66
N ALA A 359 -22.54 -20.71 -17.63
CA ALA A 359 -23.54 -19.71 -17.28
C ALA A 359 -22.88 -18.48 -16.64
N THR A 360 -23.32 -17.30 -17.07
CA THR A 360 -22.95 -16.04 -16.44
C THR A 360 -23.88 -15.71 -15.27
N ALA A 361 -23.47 -14.78 -14.40
CA ALA A 361 -24.35 -14.28 -13.33
C ALA A 361 -25.63 -13.61 -13.87
N ALA A 362 -25.63 -13.14 -15.12
CA ALA A 362 -26.86 -12.66 -15.77
C ALA A 362 -27.81 -13.81 -16.11
N ASP A 363 -27.29 -14.90 -16.70
CA ASP A 363 -28.10 -16.06 -17.09
C ASP A 363 -28.77 -16.71 -15.87
N VAL A 364 -28.01 -16.88 -14.77
CA VAL A 364 -28.56 -17.41 -13.51
C VAL A 364 -29.65 -16.50 -12.96
N ARG A 365 -29.46 -15.16 -12.98
CA ARG A 365 -30.48 -14.20 -12.54
C ARG A 365 -31.75 -14.24 -13.38
N ASP A 366 -31.63 -14.41 -14.70
CA ASP A 366 -32.77 -14.46 -15.61
C ASP A 366 -33.57 -15.76 -15.44
N ARG A 367 -32.89 -16.90 -15.27
CA ARG A 367 -33.53 -18.19 -14.90
C ARG A 367 -34.30 -18.09 -13.59
N LEU A 368 -33.66 -17.57 -12.54
CA LEU A 368 -34.29 -17.36 -11.23
C LEU A 368 -35.48 -16.39 -11.33
N ARG A 369 -35.38 -15.34 -12.14
CA ARG A 369 -36.49 -14.39 -12.37
C ARG A 369 -37.66 -15.08 -13.07
N ALA A 370 -37.41 -15.88 -14.11
CA ALA A 370 -38.43 -16.62 -14.83
C ALA A 370 -39.16 -17.63 -13.92
N ALA A 371 -38.43 -18.27 -13.01
CA ALA A 371 -38.99 -19.18 -12.00
C ALA A 371 -39.67 -18.47 -10.81
N GLY A 372 -39.68 -17.13 -10.78
CA GLY A 372 -40.29 -16.37 -9.67
C GLY A 372 -39.53 -16.47 -8.35
N TRP A 373 -38.23 -16.79 -8.37
CA TRP A 373 -37.38 -16.92 -7.19
C TRP A 373 -37.40 -15.67 -6.31
N ARG A 374 -37.65 -15.87 -5.01
CA ARG A 374 -37.82 -14.76 -4.04
C ARG A 374 -36.67 -14.59 -3.05
N GLY A 375 -35.79 -15.59 -2.97
CA GLY A 375 -34.61 -15.57 -2.10
C GLY A 375 -33.43 -14.81 -2.70
N ALA A 376 -32.34 -14.74 -1.94
CA ALA A 376 -31.04 -14.33 -2.48
C ALA A 376 -30.38 -15.54 -3.14
N ALA A 377 -29.69 -15.32 -4.26
CA ALA A 377 -28.93 -16.37 -4.94
C ALA A 377 -27.78 -15.76 -5.73
N VAL A 378 -26.58 -16.32 -5.58
CA VAL A 378 -25.34 -15.81 -6.17
C VAL A 378 -24.58 -16.94 -6.85
N LEU A 379 -24.05 -16.66 -8.04
CA LEU A 379 -23.13 -17.52 -8.76
C LEU A 379 -21.71 -17.32 -8.22
N GLY A 380 -21.11 -18.39 -7.70
CA GLY A 380 -19.68 -18.52 -7.43
C GLY A 380 -18.93 -19.17 -8.61
N PRO A 381 -17.66 -19.58 -8.43
CA PRO A 381 -16.86 -20.17 -9.49
C PRO A 381 -17.48 -21.43 -10.11
N ASP A 382 -17.84 -22.41 -9.27
CA ASP A 382 -18.39 -23.71 -9.71
C ASP A 382 -19.73 -24.04 -9.03
N GLU A 383 -20.31 -23.09 -8.31
CA GLU A 383 -21.50 -23.30 -7.48
C GLU A 383 -22.47 -22.11 -7.54
N VAL A 384 -23.74 -22.38 -7.26
CA VAL A 384 -24.77 -21.39 -6.96
C VAL A 384 -25.13 -21.53 -5.48
N LEU A 385 -24.94 -20.45 -4.72
CA LEU A 385 -25.35 -20.37 -3.33
C LEU A 385 -26.67 -19.62 -3.22
N ALA A 386 -27.60 -20.09 -2.40
CA ALA A 386 -28.90 -19.45 -2.29
C ALA A 386 -29.58 -19.66 -0.92
N PHE A 387 -30.52 -18.76 -0.60
CA PHE A 387 -31.51 -19.00 0.44
C PHE A 387 -32.86 -19.23 -0.22
N GLY A 388 -33.55 -20.31 0.09
CA GLY A 388 -34.86 -20.65 -0.44
C GLY A 388 -35.20 -22.11 -0.23
N ILE A 389 -35.96 -22.69 -1.14
CA ILE A 389 -36.40 -24.09 -1.03
C ILE A 389 -35.60 -24.91 -2.06
N PRO A 390 -34.98 -26.05 -1.67
CA PRO A 390 -34.15 -26.85 -2.56
C PRO A 390 -34.84 -27.20 -3.89
N GLY A 391 -36.09 -27.68 -3.84
CA GLY A 391 -36.85 -28.05 -5.04
C GLY A 391 -37.13 -26.88 -5.98
N ASP A 392 -37.46 -25.70 -5.42
CA ASP A 392 -37.71 -24.49 -6.21
C ASP A 392 -36.41 -24.02 -6.89
N LEU A 393 -35.25 -24.16 -6.22
CA LEU A 393 -33.94 -23.82 -6.78
C LEU A 393 -33.51 -24.80 -7.87
N GLN A 394 -33.73 -26.09 -7.65
CA GLN A 394 -33.45 -27.13 -8.63
C GLN A 394 -34.21 -26.87 -9.94
N ALA A 395 -35.52 -26.62 -9.82
CA ALA A 395 -36.39 -26.31 -10.96
C ALA A 395 -35.96 -25.03 -11.67
N ALA A 396 -35.58 -23.98 -10.91
CA ALA A 396 -35.14 -22.72 -11.50
C ALA A 396 -33.82 -22.84 -12.27
N LEU A 397 -32.86 -23.62 -11.76
CA LEU A 397 -31.56 -23.79 -12.42
C LEU A 397 -31.61 -24.80 -13.58
N GLY A 398 -32.61 -25.69 -13.60
CA GLY A 398 -32.67 -26.82 -14.52
C GLY A 398 -31.62 -27.88 -14.19
N SER A 399 -31.27 -28.02 -12.90
CA SER A 399 -30.24 -28.97 -12.44
C SER A 399 -30.79 -30.39 -12.34
N GLY A 400 -30.02 -31.36 -12.85
CA GLY A 400 -30.33 -32.80 -12.72
C GLY A 400 -30.18 -33.35 -11.30
N GLN A 401 -29.46 -32.65 -10.43
CA GLN A 401 -29.25 -33.02 -9.03
C GLN A 401 -29.90 -31.98 -8.08
N PRO A 402 -30.50 -32.42 -6.96
CA PRO A 402 -31.05 -31.52 -5.96
C PRO A 402 -29.91 -30.73 -5.27
N PRO A 403 -30.13 -29.44 -4.93
CA PRO A 403 -29.18 -28.67 -4.14
C PRO A 403 -28.94 -29.27 -2.75
N ASP A 404 -27.69 -29.23 -2.30
CA ASP A 404 -27.31 -29.61 -0.94
C ASP A 404 -27.68 -28.49 0.05
N VAL A 405 -28.05 -28.88 1.26
CA VAL A 405 -28.12 -27.96 2.41
C VAL A 405 -26.78 -28.04 3.13
N VAL A 406 -26.04 -26.94 3.15
CA VAL A 406 -24.70 -26.88 3.75
C VAL A 406 -24.66 -25.91 4.92
N GLU A 407 -23.88 -26.25 5.93
CA GLU A 407 -23.56 -25.35 7.05
C GLU A 407 -22.30 -24.55 6.75
N VAL A 408 -22.42 -23.23 6.81
CA VAL A 408 -21.36 -22.27 6.52
C VAL A 408 -21.44 -21.13 7.52
N ASP A 409 -20.31 -20.79 8.14
CA ASP A 409 -20.20 -19.54 8.89
C ASP A 409 -19.99 -18.37 7.91
N LEU A 410 -21.09 -17.69 7.60
CA LEU A 410 -21.10 -16.53 6.69
C LEU A 410 -20.43 -15.28 7.27
N LEU A 411 -20.02 -15.31 8.54
CA LEU A 411 -19.33 -14.22 9.23
C LEU A 411 -17.91 -14.63 9.67
N ALA A 412 -17.36 -15.73 9.16
CA ALA A 412 -15.98 -16.11 9.40
C ALA A 412 -14.96 -15.09 8.83
N ALA A 413 -13.69 -15.24 9.17
CA ALA A 413 -12.63 -14.35 8.70
C ALA A 413 -12.26 -14.59 7.22
N ASP A 414 -12.42 -15.81 6.74
CA ASP A 414 -12.00 -16.33 5.42
C ASP A 414 -13.18 -16.55 4.45
N VAL A 415 -14.28 -15.81 4.64
CA VAL A 415 -15.49 -15.92 3.82
C VAL A 415 -15.21 -15.54 2.37
N ALA A 416 -15.62 -16.40 1.43
CA ALA A 416 -15.41 -16.17 0.00
C ALA A 416 -16.26 -15.00 -0.54
N SER A 417 -15.79 -14.32 -1.58
CA SER A 417 -16.45 -13.12 -2.13
C SER A 417 -17.91 -13.34 -2.53
N HIS A 418 -18.27 -14.51 -3.09
CA HIS A 418 -19.65 -14.83 -3.47
C HIS A 418 -20.54 -15.14 -2.26
N GLN A 419 -19.97 -15.63 -1.15
CA GLN A 419 -20.68 -15.77 0.13
C GLN A 419 -20.99 -14.39 0.73
N VAL A 420 -20.03 -13.45 0.70
CA VAL A 420 -20.28 -12.05 1.10
C VAL A 420 -21.37 -11.41 0.23
N ALA A 421 -21.34 -11.66 -1.09
CA ALA A 421 -22.36 -11.16 -2.00
C ALA A 421 -23.77 -11.74 -1.70
N LEU A 422 -23.85 -13.02 -1.30
CA LEU A 422 -25.10 -13.64 -0.87
C LEU A 422 -25.66 -12.96 0.38
N VAL A 423 -24.82 -12.70 1.38
CA VAL A 423 -25.21 -11.96 2.60
C VAL A 423 -25.73 -10.58 2.23
N GLY A 424 -24.99 -9.84 1.39
CA GLY A 424 -25.35 -8.50 0.96
C GLY A 424 -26.69 -8.48 0.22
N GLU A 425 -26.93 -9.45 -0.66
CA GLU A 425 -28.18 -9.55 -1.42
C GLU A 425 -29.36 -9.90 -0.50
N ALA A 426 -29.16 -10.84 0.43
CA ALA A 426 -30.17 -11.28 1.38
C ALA A 426 -30.60 -10.14 2.32
N ILE A 427 -29.63 -9.38 2.86
CA ILE A 427 -29.91 -8.21 3.70
C ILE A 427 -30.64 -7.13 2.90
N ALA A 428 -30.18 -6.81 1.68
CA ALA A 428 -30.82 -5.78 0.86
C ALA A 428 -32.28 -6.14 0.53
N ARG A 429 -32.54 -7.39 0.12
CA ARG A 429 -33.91 -7.89 -0.12
C ARG A 429 -34.74 -7.90 1.16
N GLY A 430 -34.16 -8.29 2.29
CA GLY A 430 -34.82 -8.30 3.59
C GLY A 430 -35.23 -6.90 4.06
N LEU A 431 -34.35 -5.91 3.93
CA LEU A 431 -34.64 -4.52 4.24
C LEU A 431 -35.72 -3.93 3.32
N ALA A 432 -35.69 -4.25 2.02
CA ALA A 432 -36.71 -3.80 1.07
C ALA A 432 -38.12 -4.37 1.33
N ARG A 433 -38.26 -5.44 2.13
CA ARG A 433 -39.57 -5.96 2.56
C ARG A 433 -40.20 -5.17 3.70
N ARG A 434 -39.42 -4.41 4.46
CA ARG A 434 -39.86 -3.68 5.67
C ARG A 434 -39.78 -2.16 5.55
N LEU A 435 -39.02 -1.66 4.57
CA LEU A 435 -38.82 -0.23 4.32
C LEU A 435 -39.53 0.18 3.01
N PRO A 436 -39.91 1.46 2.84
CA PRO A 436 -40.46 1.98 1.59
C PRO A 436 -39.36 2.17 0.54
N VAL A 437 -38.61 1.11 0.23
CA VAL A 437 -37.48 1.10 -0.69
C VAL A 437 -37.56 -0.09 -1.65
N LYS A 438 -36.96 0.06 -2.82
CA LYS A 438 -36.71 -1.01 -3.78
C LYS A 438 -35.24 -1.42 -3.71
N ALA A 439 -34.98 -2.70 -3.47
CA ALA A 439 -33.64 -3.25 -3.63
C ALA A 439 -33.27 -3.36 -5.12
N ARG A 440 -32.10 -2.83 -5.48
CA ARG A 440 -31.44 -3.10 -6.76
C ARG A 440 -30.13 -3.82 -6.49
N ILE A 441 -30.09 -5.08 -6.88
CA ILE A 441 -28.91 -5.95 -6.74
C ILE A 441 -27.96 -5.67 -7.91
N ARG A 442 -26.70 -5.36 -7.60
CA ARG A 442 -25.65 -5.05 -8.58
C ARG A 442 -24.34 -5.71 -8.16
N ASP A 443 -23.50 -5.96 -9.14
CA ASP A 443 -22.22 -6.62 -8.97
C ASP A 443 -21.21 -5.71 -8.20
N THR A 444 -21.42 -4.39 -8.22
CA THR A 444 -20.59 -3.38 -7.53
C THR A 444 -21.13 -2.91 -6.17
N GLY A 445 -22.19 -3.55 -5.65
CA GLY A 445 -22.83 -3.17 -4.38
C GLY A 445 -24.36 -3.00 -4.49
N ASN A 446 -25.08 -3.43 -3.47
CA ASN A 446 -26.54 -3.43 -3.48
C ASN A 446 -27.09 -2.05 -3.13
N ARG A 447 -28.22 -1.66 -3.71
CA ARG A 447 -28.81 -0.33 -3.47
C ARG A 447 -30.23 -0.44 -2.97
N LEU A 448 -30.58 0.34 -1.96
CA LEU A 448 -31.95 0.57 -1.52
C LEU A 448 -32.38 1.95 -1.99
N ILE A 449 -33.41 2.03 -2.83
CA ILE A 449 -33.89 3.28 -3.42
C ILE A 449 -35.31 3.53 -2.92
N VAL A 450 -35.59 4.69 -2.34
CA VAL A 450 -36.92 5.05 -1.84
C VAL A 450 -37.97 4.96 -2.97
N VAL A 451 -39.14 4.43 -2.65
CA VAL A 451 -40.30 4.37 -3.55
C VAL A 451 -41.40 5.32 -3.09
N PRO A 452 -42.13 5.95 -4.03
CA PRO A 452 -43.25 6.83 -3.71
C PRO A 452 -44.40 6.06 -3.02
N ALA A 453 -45.30 6.83 -2.39
CA ALA A 453 -46.49 6.30 -1.75
C ALA A 453 -47.38 5.52 -2.72
N ARG A 454 -47.93 4.40 -2.24
CA ARG A 454 -48.95 3.62 -2.94
C ARG A 454 -50.29 3.73 -2.22
N PRO A 455 -51.43 3.67 -2.94
CA PRO A 455 -52.75 3.82 -2.36
C PRO A 455 -53.05 2.88 -1.17
N ASP A 456 -52.54 1.65 -1.20
CA ASP A 456 -52.89 0.59 -0.25
C ASP A 456 -51.73 0.21 0.71
N GLU A 457 -50.79 1.11 0.95
CA GLU A 457 -49.63 0.79 1.79
C GLU A 457 -49.88 1.01 3.29
N PRO A 458 -49.20 0.25 4.17
CA PRO A 458 -49.32 0.45 5.62
C PRO A 458 -48.87 1.86 6.06
N ALA A 459 -49.62 2.48 6.98
CA ALA A 459 -49.33 3.83 7.50
C ALA A 459 -47.89 4.00 8.04
N LYS A 460 -47.30 2.92 8.59
CA LYS A 460 -45.89 2.90 9.04
C LYS A 460 -44.91 3.29 7.93
N LEU A 461 -45.17 2.91 6.68
CA LEU A 461 -44.29 3.24 5.55
C LEU A 461 -44.35 4.73 5.20
N GLY A 462 -45.53 5.36 5.36
CA GLY A 462 -45.70 6.81 5.25
C GLY A 462 -44.84 7.56 6.28
N GLY A 463 -44.95 7.17 7.56
CA GLY A 463 -44.15 7.76 8.64
C GLY A 463 -42.62 7.61 8.44
N ILE A 464 -42.17 6.48 7.86
CA ILE A 464 -40.76 6.30 7.49
C ILE A 464 -40.32 7.33 6.43
N ARG A 465 -41.14 7.56 5.40
CA ARG A 465 -40.82 8.58 4.38
C ARG A 465 -40.80 9.98 4.96
N GLU A 466 -41.74 10.33 5.83
CA GLU A 466 -41.77 11.63 6.49
C GLU A 466 -40.52 11.85 7.35
N SER A 467 -40.07 10.81 8.07
CA SER A 467 -38.83 10.86 8.85
C SER A 467 -37.60 11.07 7.95
N LEU A 468 -37.52 10.36 6.82
CA LEU A 468 -36.46 10.57 5.84
C LEU A 468 -36.53 11.98 5.24
N GLN A 469 -37.70 12.43 4.80
CA GLN A 469 -37.89 13.77 4.23
C GLN A 469 -37.50 14.88 5.21
N ARG A 470 -37.83 14.74 6.50
CA ARG A 470 -37.40 15.67 7.55
C ARG A 470 -35.88 15.69 7.69
N ALA A 471 -35.21 14.53 7.63
CA ALA A 471 -33.76 14.45 7.72
C ALA A 471 -33.04 15.05 6.50
N TYR A 472 -33.60 14.90 5.31
CA TYR A 472 -33.06 15.46 4.08
C TYR A 472 -33.39 16.95 3.87
N GLY A 473 -34.45 17.47 4.51
CA GLY A 473 -34.91 18.86 4.38
C GLY A 473 -35.59 19.19 3.04
N GLU A 474 -35.69 18.21 2.13
CA GLU A 474 -36.19 18.35 0.76
C GLU A 474 -36.97 17.08 0.36
N PRO A 475 -37.77 17.13 -0.74
CA PRO A 475 -38.40 15.95 -1.29
C PRO A 475 -37.39 14.81 -1.57
N ILE A 476 -37.66 13.64 -1.02
CA ILE A 476 -36.79 12.45 -1.14
C ILE A 476 -37.06 11.62 -2.39
N CYS A 477 -38.12 11.93 -3.14
CA CYS A 477 -38.39 11.38 -4.45
C CYS A 477 -39.26 12.36 -5.25
N GLY A 478 -39.16 12.33 -6.57
CA GLY A 478 -39.94 13.21 -7.43
C GLY A 478 -39.55 13.09 -8.90
N GLU A 479 -40.05 14.03 -9.70
CA GLU A 479 -39.69 14.15 -11.12
C GLU A 479 -38.71 15.30 -11.33
N LEU A 480 -37.72 15.08 -12.19
CA LEU A 480 -36.80 16.11 -12.63
C LEU A 480 -37.44 17.00 -13.70
N SER A 481 -36.93 18.22 -13.82
CA SER A 481 -37.28 19.10 -14.93
C SER A 481 -36.81 18.50 -16.26
N SER A 482 -37.49 18.85 -17.35
CA SER A 482 -37.22 18.31 -18.69
C SER A 482 -35.82 18.61 -19.22
N GLN A 483 -35.11 19.59 -18.65
CA GLN A 483 -33.74 19.94 -19.02
C GLN A 483 -32.72 18.82 -18.69
N TYR A 484 -33.04 17.92 -17.77
CA TYR A 484 -32.18 16.80 -17.39
C TYR A 484 -32.45 15.52 -18.20
N GLY A 485 -33.07 15.67 -19.37
CA GLY A 485 -33.39 14.58 -20.28
C GLY A 485 -34.68 13.84 -19.93
N LYS A 486 -35.03 12.88 -20.80
CA LYS A 486 -36.24 12.04 -20.68
C LYS A 486 -35.84 10.60 -20.35
N SER A 487 -36.74 9.90 -19.65
CA SER A 487 -36.64 8.46 -19.41
C SER A 487 -36.78 7.67 -20.73
N ASP A 488 -36.51 6.37 -20.68
CA ASP A 488 -36.71 5.44 -21.81
C ASP A 488 -38.13 5.49 -22.39
N GLY A 489 -39.14 5.78 -21.56
CA GLY A 489 -40.54 5.94 -21.97
C GLY A 489 -40.93 7.36 -22.42
N GLY A 490 -39.98 8.27 -22.62
CA GLY A 490 -40.24 9.66 -23.05
C GLY A 490 -40.82 10.59 -21.97
N ALA A 491 -41.06 10.09 -20.75
CA ALA A 491 -41.53 10.86 -19.61
C ALA A 491 -40.38 11.60 -18.90
N ARG A 492 -40.72 12.55 -18.02
CA ARG A 492 -39.75 13.19 -17.12
C ARG A 492 -39.06 12.12 -16.28
N ARG A 493 -37.73 12.25 -16.13
CA ARG A 493 -36.93 11.31 -15.33
C ARG A 493 -37.28 11.45 -13.86
N ARG A 494 -37.35 10.33 -13.15
CA ARG A 494 -37.57 10.33 -11.70
C ARG A 494 -36.26 10.36 -10.94
N PHE A 495 -36.28 10.97 -9.76
CA PHE A 495 -35.20 10.84 -8.77
C PHE A 495 -35.75 10.25 -7.47
N ALA A 496 -34.88 9.60 -6.70
CA ALA A 496 -35.16 9.17 -5.35
C ALA A 496 -33.88 9.07 -4.52
N GLU A 497 -33.95 9.36 -3.23
CA GLU A 497 -32.87 9.11 -2.30
C GLU A 497 -32.75 7.62 -2.00
N GLY A 498 -31.55 7.20 -1.61
CA GLY A 498 -31.26 5.82 -1.27
C GLY A 498 -29.97 5.65 -0.52
N VAL A 499 -29.65 4.39 -0.24
CA VAL A 499 -28.36 3.98 0.32
C VAL A 499 -27.76 2.87 -0.52
N GLU A 500 -26.46 2.96 -0.75
CA GLU A 500 -25.65 1.87 -1.28
C GLU A 500 -25.12 1.04 -0.10
N LEU A 501 -25.26 -0.27 -0.18
CA LEU A 501 -24.93 -1.23 0.86
C LEU A 501 -23.70 -2.03 0.43
N ARG A 502 -22.75 -2.11 1.35
CA ARG A 502 -21.53 -2.93 1.24
C ARG A 502 -21.30 -3.67 2.54
N ILE A 503 -20.63 -4.80 2.45
CA ILE A 503 -20.22 -5.57 3.62
C ILE A 503 -18.70 -5.51 3.67
N GLU A 504 -18.18 -5.09 4.81
CA GLU A 504 -16.75 -5.07 5.08
C GLU A 504 -16.49 -5.65 6.47
N ARG A 505 -15.32 -6.25 6.67
CA ARG A 505 -14.92 -6.85 7.95
C ARG A 505 -13.81 -6.00 8.58
N TRP A 506 -14.03 -5.56 9.81
CA TRP A 506 -13.06 -4.81 10.60
C TRP A 506 -13.18 -5.20 12.07
N LEU A 507 -12.05 -5.33 12.77
CA LEU A 507 -11.97 -5.69 14.21
C LEU A 507 -12.74 -6.99 14.53
N ASP A 508 -12.53 -8.03 13.71
CA ASP A 508 -13.24 -9.31 13.78
C ASP A 508 -14.77 -9.28 13.73
N GLN A 509 -15.33 -8.15 13.29
CA GLN A 509 -16.75 -7.92 13.17
C GLN A 509 -17.09 -7.65 11.70
N SER A 510 -18.16 -8.26 11.20
CA SER A 510 -18.74 -7.90 9.90
C SER A 510 -19.64 -6.69 10.05
N TRP A 511 -19.44 -5.70 9.18
CA TRP A 511 -20.16 -4.43 9.15
C TRP A 511 -20.92 -4.28 7.85
N LEU A 512 -22.21 -3.94 7.96
CA LEU A 512 -23.01 -3.42 6.87
C LEU A 512 -22.76 -1.92 6.77
N ILE A 513 -21.95 -1.52 5.79
CA ILE A 513 -21.73 -0.13 5.43
C ILE A 513 -22.88 0.34 4.54
N PHE A 514 -23.43 1.51 4.84
CA PHE A 514 -24.46 2.15 4.05
C PHE A 514 -24.04 3.55 3.64
N THR A 515 -24.09 3.89 2.36
CA THR A 515 -23.68 5.21 1.85
C THR A 515 -24.88 5.90 1.20
N PRO A 516 -25.41 6.98 1.79
CA PRO A 516 -26.47 7.76 1.19
C PRO A 516 -26.10 8.28 -0.21
N PHE A 517 -27.02 8.16 -1.16
CA PHE A 517 -26.87 8.66 -2.52
C PHE A 517 -28.22 9.07 -3.11
N THR A 518 -28.20 9.82 -4.21
CA THR A 518 -29.41 10.15 -4.98
C THR A 518 -29.43 9.33 -6.26
N TRP A 519 -30.45 8.49 -6.41
CA TRP A 519 -30.72 7.76 -7.64
C TRP A 519 -31.49 8.65 -8.62
N VAL A 520 -31.10 8.61 -9.88
CA VAL A 520 -31.86 9.18 -10.99
C VAL A 520 -32.12 8.09 -12.02
N GLU A 521 -33.35 8.05 -12.55
CA GLU A 521 -33.75 7.15 -13.62
C GLU A 521 -32.87 7.37 -14.86
N PRO A 522 -32.32 6.32 -15.49
CA PRO A 522 -31.47 6.49 -16.67
C PRO A 522 -32.25 7.05 -17.87
N THR A 523 -31.56 7.75 -18.77
CA THR A 523 -32.12 8.13 -20.08
C THR A 523 -32.30 6.91 -20.98
N ALA A 524 -33.04 7.06 -22.09
CA ALA A 524 -33.19 6.01 -23.10
C ALA A 524 -31.83 5.49 -23.59
N GLU A 525 -30.92 6.40 -23.94
CA GLU A 525 -29.56 6.09 -24.39
C GLU A 525 -28.75 5.34 -23.32
N MET A 526 -28.80 5.79 -22.06
CA MET A 526 -28.13 5.10 -20.95
C MET A 526 -28.74 3.71 -20.67
N ALA A 527 -30.06 3.58 -20.80
CA ALA A 527 -30.77 2.31 -20.64
C ALA A 527 -30.40 1.34 -21.76
N GLN A 528 -30.30 1.82 -22.99
CA GLN A 528 -29.87 1.05 -24.16
C GLN A 528 -28.40 0.61 -24.01
N ALA A 529 -27.49 1.53 -23.70
CA ALA A 529 -26.08 1.21 -23.47
C ALA A 529 -25.89 0.16 -22.35
N ALA A 530 -26.73 0.20 -21.32
CA ALA A 530 -26.73 -0.80 -20.26
C ALA A 530 -27.25 -2.18 -20.71
N ARG A 531 -28.24 -2.25 -21.62
CA ARG A 531 -28.72 -3.51 -22.22
C ARG A 531 -27.68 -4.12 -23.15
N GLU A 532 -27.03 -3.29 -23.94
CA GLU A 532 -26.01 -3.68 -24.93
C GLU A 532 -24.64 -3.97 -24.27
N ARG A 533 -24.50 -3.71 -22.96
CA ARG A 533 -23.23 -3.86 -22.22
C ARG A 533 -22.09 -3.05 -22.86
N SER A 534 -22.41 -1.87 -23.37
CA SER A 534 -21.42 -0.99 -23.98
C SER A 534 -20.34 -0.58 -22.97
N ALA A 535 -19.08 -0.64 -23.39
CA ALA A 535 -17.93 -0.18 -22.59
C ALA A 535 -17.97 1.34 -22.36
N GLN A 536 -18.62 2.09 -23.27
CA GLN A 536 -18.72 3.53 -23.20
C GLN A 536 -20.11 3.92 -22.67
N ARG A 537 -20.15 4.40 -21.43
CA ARG A 537 -21.39 4.86 -20.80
C ARG A 537 -21.62 6.35 -21.09
N PRO A 538 -22.79 6.75 -21.60
CA PRO A 538 -23.13 8.16 -21.76
C PRO A 538 -23.07 8.91 -20.43
N LEU A 539 -22.65 10.18 -20.48
CA LEU A 539 -22.66 11.07 -19.32
C LEU A 539 -24.11 11.34 -18.88
N ASP A 540 -24.37 11.26 -17.58
CA ASP A 540 -25.71 11.57 -17.06
C ASP A 540 -25.91 13.10 -17.02
N PRO A 541 -26.88 13.67 -17.77
CA PRO A 541 -27.13 15.11 -17.76
C PRO A 541 -27.62 15.63 -16.40
N ALA A 542 -28.07 14.75 -15.49
CA ALA A 542 -28.43 15.12 -14.12
C ALA A 542 -27.22 15.18 -13.17
N ALA A 543 -26.00 14.84 -13.61
CA ALA A 543 -24.82 14.81 -12.74
C ALA A 543 -24.53 16.14 -12.03
N PRO A 544 -24.59 17.33 -12.69
CA PRO A 544 -24.41 18.61 -12.00
C PRO A 544 -25.48 18.86 -10.92
N TRP A 545 -26.73 18.50 -11.20
CA TRP A 545 -27.85 18.63 -10.26
C TRP A 545 -27.68 17.74 -9.02
N ILE A 546 -27.21 16.49 -9.21
CA ILE A 546 -26.87 15.59 -8.10
C ILE A 546 -25.73 16.20 -7.26
N ALA A 547 -24.69 16.73 -7.91
CA ALA A 547 -23.54 17.32 -7.22
C ALA A 547 -23.94 18.54 -6.38
N GLU A 548 -24.79 19.42 -6.92
CA GLU A 548 -25.32 20.59 -6.21
C GLU A 548 -26.08 20.19 -4.94
N ARG A 549 -26.99 19.21 -5.04
CA ARG A 549 -27.72 18.67 -3.88
C ARG A 549 -26.79 18.15 -2.78
N TRP A 550 -25.77 17.37 -3.16
CA TRP A 550 -24.84 16.81 -2.17
C TRP A 550 -23.86 17.83 -1.60
N THR A 551 -23.62 18.94 -2.30
CA THR A 551 -22.80 20.05 -1.79
C THR A 551 -23.46 20.68 -0.56
N GLN A 552 -24.77 20.90 -0.61
CA GLN A 552 -25.53 21.46 0.52
C GLN A 552 -25.70 20.44 1.67
N ARG A 553 -25.84 19.16 1.34
CA ARG A 553 -26.09 18.06 2.32
C ARG A 553 -24.85 17.53 3.02
N ARG A 554 -23.65 17.85 2.52
CA ARG A 554 -22.37 17.49 3.15
C ARG A 554 -21.99 18.40 4.32
N ARG A 555 -22.87 19.32 4.74
CA ARG A 555 -22.73 20.01 6.03
C ARG A 555 -22.92 18.99 7.16
N ASN A 556 -22.05 19.05 8.18
CA ASN A 556 -21.94 18.03 9.23
C ASN A 556 -23.28 17.66 9.90
N GLU A 557 -24.14 18.66 10.16
CA GLU A 557 -25.43 18.45 10.84
C GLU A 557 -26.44 17.70 9.95
N THR A 558 -26.61 18.12 8.70
CA THR A 558 -27.52 17.47 7.74
C THR A 558 -27.05 16.06 7.40
N TRP A 559 -25.75 15.87 7.19
CA TRP A 559 -25.18 14.55 6.95
C TRP A 559 -25.39 13.62 8.15
N ALA A 560 -25.15 14.09 9.38
CA ALA A 560 -25.38 13.33 10.59
C ALA A 560 -26.87 12.95 10.77
N ALA A 561 -27.80 13.86 10.44
CA ALA A 561 -29.23 13.60 10.48
C ALA A 561 -29.66 12.53 9.45
N ILE A 562 -29.13 12.61 8.22
CA ILE A 562 -29.37 11.62 7.16
C ILE A 562 -28.86 10.24 7.60
N LEU A 563 -27.63 10.17 8.12
CA LEU A 563 -27.05 8.92 8.63
C LEU A 563 -27.86 8.37 9.81
N ALA A 564 -28.29 9.22 10.74
CA ALA A 564 -29.11 8.81 11.87
C ALA A 564 -30.44 8.22 11.44
N SER A 565 -31.12 8.85 10.47
CA SER A 565 -32.40 8.38 9.95
C SER A 565 -32.25 7.02 9.26
N TRP A 566 -31.26 6.86 8.38
CA TRP A 566 -31.00 5.57 7.74
C TRP A 566 -30.58 4.47 8.72
N ALA A 567 -29.70 4.79 9.68
CA ALA A 567 -29.29 3.85 10.72
C ALA A 567 -30.49 3.35 11.54
N GLU A 568 -31.37 4.25 11.99
CA GLU A 568 -32.56 3.88 12.77
C GLU A 568 -33.52 3.01 11.95
N LEU A 569 -33.63 3.24 10.64
CA LEU A 569 -34.44 2.41 9.75
C LEU A 569 -33.86 1.02 9.51
N MET A 570 -32.54 0.90 9.42
CA MET A 570 -31.87 -0.37 9.18
C MET A 570 -31.70 -1.20 10.45
N ALA A 571 -31.32 -0.56 11.56
CA ALA A 571 -31.13 -1.18 12.86
C ALA A 571 -31.57 -0.21 13.99
N PRO A 572 -32.84 -0.27 14.41
CA PRO A 572 -33.36 0.58 15.47
C PRO A 572 -32.57 0.43 16.77
N ARG A 573 -32.47 1.51 17.55
CA ARG A 573 -31.73 1.50 18.84
C ARG A 573 -32.43 0.74 19.96
N SER A 574 -33.74 0.54 19.84
CA SER A 574 -34.60 -0.11 20.85
C SER A 574 -34.49 -1.64 20.89
N GLY A 575 -33.53 -2.23 20.17
CA GLY A 575 -33.22 -3.66 20.20
C GLY A 575 -32.60 -4.14 18.88
N GLY A 576 -31.89 -5.27 18.91
CA GLY A 576 -31.32 -5.91 17.73
C GLY A 576 -32.36 -6.07 16.62
N CYS A 577 -31.93 -5.85 15.38
CA CYS A 577 -32.80 -5.82 14.23
C CYS A 577 -32.70 -7.11 13.42
N ARG A 578 -33.78 -7.91 13.42
CA ARG A 578 -33.84 -9.13 12.62
C ARG A 578 -34.27 -8.86 11.19
N VAL A 579 -33.44 -9.26 10.24
CA VAL A 579 -33.68 -9.19 8.80
C VAL A 579 -33.76 -10.61 8.26
N HIS A 580 -34.98 -11.06 7.93
CA HIS A 580 -35.18 -12.40 7.38
C HIS A 580 -34.61 -12.50 5.96
N ALA A 581 -33.85 -13.56 5.67
CA ALA A 581 -33.31 -13.83 4.33
C ALA A 581 -34.42 -14.12 3.31
N LEU A 582 -35.50 -14.76 3.76
CA LEU A 582 -36.67 -15.11 2.96
C LEU A 582 -37.90 -14.26 3.31
N PRO A 583 -38.82 -14.03 2.34
CA PRO A 583 -40.17 -13.56 2.67
C PRO A 583 -40.91 -14.60 3.52
N ARG A 584 -41.77 -14.19 4.45
CA ARG A 584 -42.57 -15.11 5.30
C ARG A 584 -43.29 -16.19 4.50
N ALA A 585 -43.95 -15.82 3.41
CA ALA A 585 -44.65 -16.75 2.52
C ALA A 585 -43.77 -17.89 1.95
N VAL A 586 -42.45 -17.72 1.91
CA VAL A 586 -41.50 -18.77 1.50
C VAL A 586 -40.82 -19.40 2.71
N GLY A 587 -40.42 -18.59 3.70
CA GLY A 587 -39.73 -19.05 4.90
C GLY A 587 -40.57 -19.96 5.80
N ASP A 588 -41.90 -19.82 5.76
CA ASP A 588 -42.83 -20.65 6.55
C ASP A 588 -43.15 -21.99 5.86
N ARG A 589 -42.69 -22.23 4.63
CA ARG A 589 -42.88 -23.51 3.92
C ARG A 589 -41.93 -24.58 4.47
N PRO A 590 -42.35 -25.87 4.52
CA PRO A 590 -41.47 -26.96 4.90
C PRO A 590 -40.22 -27.05 4.00
N GLY A 591 -39.06 -27.25 4.61
CA GLY A 591 -37.78 -27.38 3.90
C GLY A 591 -37.19 -26.06 3.38
N ALA A 592 -37.73 -24.90 3.80
CA ALA A 592 -37.13 -23.61 3.50
C ALA A 592 -35.81 -23.42 4.25
N VAL A 593 -34.76 -23.06 3.52
CA VAL A 593 -33.41 -22.79 4.02
C VAL A 593 -33.14 -21.30 3.88
N GLY A 594 -33.11 -20.60 5.02
CA GLY A 594 -32.88 -19.17 5.07
C GLY A 594 -33.41 -18.58 6.36
N GLY A 595 -32.52 -18.39 7.33
CA GLY A 595 -32.84 -17.83 8.64
C GLY A 595 -32.97 -16.30 8.64
N CYS A 596 -32.51 -15.68 9.72
CA CYS A 596 -32.43 -14.22 9.86
C CYS A 596 -31.00 -13.75 10.12
N PHE A 597 -30.69 -12.56 9.62
CA PHE A 597 -29.55 -11.77 10.06
C PHE A 597 -29.95 -10.91 11.23
N GLU A 598 -29.08 -10.74 12.21
CA GLU A 598 -29.26 -9.79 13.30
C GLU A 598 -28.32 -8.60 13.12
N LEU A 599 -28.89 -7.40 13.01
CA LEU A 599 -28.13 -6.15 12.91
C LEU A 599 -28.15 -5.41 14.25
N GLY A 600 -27.00 -4.91 14.70
CA GLY A 600 -26.92 -4.18 15.97
C GLY A 600 -27.39 -2.73 15.86
N GLY A 601 -28.14 -2.25 16.85
CA GLY A 601 -28.68 -0.87 16.88
C GLY A 601 -27.65 0.23 17.19
N ILE A 602 -26.38 -0.15 17.41
CA ILE A 602 -25.27 0.75 17.72
C ILE A 602 -24.38 0.84 16.48
N THR A 603 -24.43 1.97 15.77
CA THR A 603 -23.54 2.27 14.65
C THR A 603 -22.10 2.43 15.12
N ALA A 604 -21.11 2.22 14.25
CA ALA A 604 -19.73 2.55 14.58
C ALA A 604 -19.56 4.07 14.88
N TYR A 605 -18.57 4.41 15.70
CA TYR A 605 -18.34 5.76 16.22
C TYR A 605 -16.85 6.12 16.15
N SER A 606 -16.51 7.38 15.87
CA SER A 606 -15.15 7.90 16.15
C SER A 606 -15.17 9.05 17.17
N ARG A 607 -14.35 8.95 18.22
CA ARG A 607 -14.03 10.06 19.13
C ARG A 607 -12.60 10.54 18.86
N ARG A 608 -12.32 11.82 19.13
CA ARG A 608 -10.94 12.33 19.20
C ARG A 608 -10.19 11.59 20.31
N GLY A 609 -8.97 11.14 20.02
CA GLY A 609 -8.01 10.79 21.05
C GLY A 609 -7.75 12.02 21.93
N ARG A 610 -7.65 11.80 23.25
CA ARG A 610 -7.09 12.81 24.16
C ARG A 610 -5.60 12.94 23.92
#